data_AF-A0A9E3PQN9-F1
#
_entry.id   AF-A0A9E3PQN9-F1
#
_cell.length_a   1.000
_cell.length_b   1.000
_cell.length_c   1.000
_cell.angle_alpha   90.00
_cell.angle_beta   90.00
_cell.angle_gamma   90.00
#
_symmetry.space_group_name_H-M   'P 1'
#
loop_
_entity.id
_entity.type
_entity.pdbx_description
1 polymer ?
#
loop_
_entity_poly.entity_id
_entity_poly.type
_entity_poly.pdbx_seq_one_letter_code
_entity_poly.pdbx_strand_id
1 'polypeptide(L)'
;METLMPHPHWFTPLALLAALLLPACAATADMVPSDPAIYVVRHLHTPEGERDPDLLPEGQRVAILLGDRLAGERIAAIYISDFKRTRQTAGPLAERLGLEPILYDPRDTPALVARVRAGPLPALIIGHSNTVPDIVDQLGGTRPADLSHPDFGDLWRVGPDGATIRARIEP
;
A
#
# COMPACT_ATOMS: atom_id res chain seq x y z
N MET A 1 -71.69 -49.85 6.50
CA MET A 1 -70.66 -50.73 5.92
C MET A 1 -70.93 -50.76 4.44
N GLU A 2 -70.09 -50.32 3.52
CA GLU A 2 -68.67 -49.99 3.51
C GLU A 2 -68.45 -49.17 2.22
N THR A 3 -67.48 -48.26 2.25
CA THR A 3 -66.57 -47.82 1.16
C THR A 3 -67.04 -47.95 -0.29
N LEU A 4 -66.89 -46.96 -1.18
CA LEU A 4 -65.58 -46.50 -1.68
C LEU A 4 -65.83 -45.42 -2.75
N MET A 5 -65.28 -44.21 -2.57
CA MET A 5 -65.05 -43.26 -3.69
C MET A 5 -63.85 -43.77 -4.51
N PRO A 6 -63.78 -43.48 -5.82
CA PRO A 6 -62.89 -42.37 -6.20
C PRO A 6 -63.35 -41.52 -7.40
N HIS A 7 -62.98 -40.24 -7.35
CA HIS A 7 -62.99 -39.29 -8.48
C HIS A 7 -61.73 -39.44 -9.34
N PRO A 8 -61.77 -39.07 -10.64
CA PRO A 8 -60.60 -38.55 -11.36
C PRO A 8 -60.89 -37.14 -11.92
N HIS A 9 -60.32 -36.05 -11.38
CA HIS A 9 -59.01 -35.43 -11.69
C HIS A 9 -58.87 -34.96 -13.15
N TRP A 10 -59.39 -33.76 -13.47
CA TRP A 10 -58.97 -33.05 -14.68
C TRP A 10 -57.71 -32.23 -14.39
N PHE A 11 -56.71 -32.49 -15.22
CA PHE A 11 -55.34 -32.02 -15.17
C PHE A 11 -55.24 -30.50 -15.35
N THR A 12 -54.51 -29.83 -14.45
CA THR A 12 -53.90 -28.53 -14.70
C THR A 12 -52.48 -28.75 -15.25
N PRO A 13 -52.09 -28.20 -16.41
CA PRO A 13 -50.68 -28.17 -16.78
C PRO A 13 -50.03 -26.96 -16.11
N LEU A 14 -49.39 -27.21 -14.97
CA LEU A 14 -48.37 -26.34 -14.39
C LEU A 14 -47.16 -26.36 -15.33
N ALA A 15 -46.91 -25.26 -16.03
CA ALA A 15 -45.73 -25.11 -16.88
C ALA A 15 -44.46 -25.17 -16.00
N LEU A 16 -43.77 -26.32 -16.01
CA LEU A 16 -42.42 -26.45 -15.47
C LEU A 16 -41.46 -25.60 -16.32
N LEU A 17 -41.11 -24.41 -15.84
CA LEU A 17 -39.89 -23.74 -16.28
C LEU A 17 -38.70 -24.53 -15.70
N ALA A 18 -38.04 -25.32 -16.55
CA ALA A 18 -36.81 -26.00 -16.20
C ALA A 18 -35.71 -24.95 -15.93
N ALA A 19 -35.16 -25.02 -14.72
CA ALA A 19 -34.07 -24.17 -14.24
C ALA A 19 -32.78 -24.39 -15.06
N LEU A 20 -32.25 -23.30 -15.63
CA LEU A 20 -30.87 -23.25 -16.09
C LEU A 20 -30.04 -22.45 -15.07
N LEU A 21 -29.72 -23.08 -13.94
CA LEU A 21 -28.76 -22.57 -12.98
C LEU A 21 -27.36 -22.84 -13.55
N LEU A 22 -26.84 -21.88 -14.31
CA LEU A 22 -25.41 -21.82 -14.60
C LEU A 22 -24.68 -21.60 -13.27
N PRO A 23 -23.80 -22.50 -12.82
CA PRO A 23 -22.90 -22.17 -11.73
C PRO A 23 -21.93 -21.12 -12.27
N ALA A 24 -22.19 -19.87 -11.93
CA ALA A 24 -21.20 -18.82 -12.09
C ALA A 24 -20.00 -19.22 -11.22
N CYS A 25 -18.96 -19.78 -11.86
CA CYS A 25 -17.64 -19.87 -11.26
C CYS A 25 -17.23 -18.43 -10.92
N ALA A 26 -17.50 -18.02 -9.68
CA ALA A 26 -16.80 -16.91 -9.09
C ALA A 26 -15.34 -17.35 -9.02
N ALA A 27 -14.54 -16.94 -10.00
CA ALA A 27 -13.10 -16.94 -9.86
C ALA A 27 -12.80 -15.96 -8.74
N THR A 28 -12.77 -16.46 -7.50
CA THR A 28 -12.01 -15.80 -6.45
C THR A 28 -10.58 -15.88 -6.93
N ALA A 29 -10.11 -14.83 -7.59
CA ALA A 29 -8.69 -14.58 -7.67
C ALA A 29 -8.24 -14.50 -6.21
N ASP A 30 -7.71 -15.59 -5.69
CA ASP A 30 -6.96 -15.58 -4.46
C ASP A 30 -5.84 -14.56 -4.70
N MET A 31 -6.05 -13.34 -4.23
CA MET A 31 -4.96 -12.41 -4.00
C MET A 31 -4.05 -13.14 -3.03
N VAL A 32 -3.03 -13.82 -3.55
CA VAL A 32 -1.89 -14.28 -2.75
C VAL A 32 -1.49 -13.06 -1.93
N PRO A 33 -1.64 -13.08 -0.59
CA PRO A 33 -1.23 -11.95 0.21
C PRO A 33 0.23 -11.70 -0.12
N SER A 34 0.56 -10.55 -0.70
CA SER A 34 1.96 -10.19 -0.89
C SER A 34 2.59 -10.21 0.49
N ASP A 35 3.70 -10.93 0.66
CA ASP A 35 4.40 -10.96 1.95
C ASP A 35 4.52 -9.54 2.51
N PRO A 36 4.15 -9.32 3.78
CA PRO A 36 4.09 -7.98 4.34
C PRO A 36 5.47 -7.33 4.25
N ALA A 37 5.55 -6.23 3.49
CA ALA A 37 6.81 -5.57 3.16
C ALA A 37 6.88 -4.16 3.75
N ILE A 38 8.11 -3.66 3.82
CA ILE A 38 8.38 -2.28 4.21
C ILE A 38 8.77 -1.50 2.95
N TYR A 39 7.99 -0.47 2.66
CA TYR A 39 8.22 0.47 1.58
C TYR A 39 9.02 1.65 2.10
N VAL A 40 10.07 2.04 1.39
CA VAL A 40 10.92 3.18 1.74
C VAL A 40 10.96 4.11 0.53
N VAL A 41 10.76 5.40 0.77
CA VAL A 41 10.86 6.44 -0.26
C VAL A 41 11.57 7.65 0.36
N ARG A 42 12.34 8.39 -0.42
CA ARG A 42 12.73 9.75 -0.04
C ARG A 42 11.53 10.68 -0.19
N HIS A 43 11.47 11.77 0.56
CA HIS A 43 10.58 12.88 0.19
C HIS A 43 10.75 13.28 -1.29
N LEU A 44 9.70 13.83 -1.89
CA LEU A 44 9.68 14.13 -3.32
C LEU A 44 10.25 15.53 -3.64
N HIS A 45 10.13 15.93 -4.90
CA HIS A 45 10.73 17.15 -5.48
C HIS A 45 10.50 18.39 -4.61
N THR A 46 11.59 19.01 -4.19
CA THR A 46 11.64 20.28 -3.46
C THR A 46 12.61 21.24 -4.16
N PRO A 47 12.52 22.56 -3.92
CA PRO A 47 13.63 23.47 -4.25
C PRO A 47 14.93 23.03 -3.55
N GLU A 48 16.06 23.41 -4.13
CA GLU A 48 17.39 23.15 -3.57
C GLU A 48 17.77 24.22 -2.54
N GLY A 49 18.54 23.83 -1.51
CA GLY A 49 19.11 24.77 -0.54
C GLY A 49 18.17 25.29 0.55
N GLU A 50 16.89 24.92 0.52
CA GLU A 50 15.93 25.30 1.56
C GLU A 50 15.90 24.30 2.72
N ARG A 51 15.73 24.81 3.95
CA ARG A 51 15.79 23.99 5.18
C ARG A 51 14.58 23.08 5.38
N ASP A 52 13.39 23.63 5.18
CA ASP A 52 12.12 22.89 5.27
C ASP A 52 11.14 23.38 4.20
N PRO A 53 11.48 23.12 2.91
CA PRO A 53 10.63 23.56 1.82
C PRO A 53 9.37 22.73 1.71
N ASP A 54 8.36 23.35 1.12
CA ASP A 54 7.21 22.65 0.54
C ASP A 54 7.63 21.87 -0.72
N LEU A 55 6.86 20.84 -1.08
CA LEU A 55 7.01 20.16 -2.36
C LEU A 55 6.71 21.12 -3.51
N LEU A 56 7.52 21.03 -4.56
CA LEU A 56 7.21 21.66 -5.85
C LEU A 56 5.93 21.02 -6.45
N PRO A 57 5.27 21.68 -7.43
CA PRO A 57 4.11 21.10 -8.11
C PRO A 57 4.35 19.72 -8.70
N GLU A 58 5.58 19.45 -9.16
CA GLU A 58 6.01 18.11 -9.57
C GLU A 58 6.02 17.10 -8.43
N GLY A 59 6.57 17.48 -7.27
CA GLY A 59 6.58 16.62 -6.09
C GLY A 59 5.17 16.27 -5.61
N GLN A 60 4.25 17.24 -5.68
CA GLN A 60 2.84 17.02 -5.36
C GLN A 60 2.17 16.01 -6.32
N ARG A 61 2.43 16.12 -7.64
CA ARG A 61 1.94 15.14 -8.62
C ARG A 61 2.47 13.74 -8.35
N VAL A 62 3.77 13.61 -8.09
CA VAL A 62 4.39 12.31 -7.76
C VAL A 62 3.86 11.76 -6.43
N ALA A 63 3.50 12.61 -5.45
CA ALA A 63 2.91 12.17 -4.19
C ALA A 63 1.53 11.51 -4.41
N ILE A 64 0.73 12.06 -5.34
CA ILE A 64 -0.55 11.47 -5.74
C ILE A 64 -0.32 10.10 -6.39
N LEU A 65 0.61 10.00 -7.33
CA LEU A 65 0.96 8.75 -8.01
C LEU A 65 1.51 7.69 -7.05
N LEU A 66 2.32 8.09 -6.06
CA LEU A 66 2.77 7.22 -4.98
C LEU A 66 1.57 6.68 -4.19
N GLY A 67 0.60 7.56 -3.88
CA GLY A 67 -0.65 7.17 -3.24
C GLY A 67 -1.45 6.16 -4.04
N ASP A 68 -1.61 6.38 -5.35
CA ASP A 68 -2.29 5.44 -6.25
C ASP A 68 -1.54 4.10 -6.33
N ARG A 69 -0.21 4.13 -6.45
CA ARG A 69 0.64 2.93 -6.55
C ARG A 69 0.55 2.05 -5.30
N LEU A 70 0.45 2.65 -4.12
CA LEU A 70 0.45 1.94 -2.84
C LEU A 70 -0.95 1.67 -2.28
N ALA A 71 -2.02 2.19 -2.91
CA ALA A 71 -3.40 2.00 -2.43
C ALA A 71 -3.80 0.51 -2.34
N GLY A 72 -3.30 -0.34 -3.23
CA GLY A 72 -3.57 -1.79 -3.24
C GLY A 72 -2.70 -2.61 -2.29
N GLU A 73 -1.63 -2.02 -1.74
CA GLU A 73 -0.63 -2.73 -0.92
C GLU A 73 -1.08 -2.91 0.53
N ARG A 74 -2.27 -2.40 0.90
CA ARG A 74 -2.84 -2.47 2.25
C ARG A 74 -1.89 -1.94 3.33
N ILE A 75 -1.21 -0.82 3.06
CA ILE A 75 -0.34 -0.15 4.03
C ILE A 75 -1.11 0.06 5.34
N ALA A 76 -0.53 -0.37 6.45
CA ALA A 76 -1.12 -0.33 7.78
C ALA A 76 -0.49 0.75 8.68
N ALA A 77 0.70 1.25 8.33
CA ALA A 77 1.35 2.37 9.00
C ALA A 77 2.19 3.20 8.03
N ILE A 78 2.24 4.51 8.27
CA ILE A 78 3.06 5.47 7.53
C ILE A 78 3.97 6.17 8.54
N TYR A 79 5.28 6.14 8.33
CA TYR A 79 6.28 6.76 9.18
C TYR A 79 6.93 7.94 8.46
N ILE A 80 6.91 9.11 9.09
CA ILE A 80 7.48 10.34 8.54
C ILE A 80 8.29 11.10 9.58
N SER A 81 9.27 11.90 9.12
CA SER A 81 9.79 12.99 9.93
C SER A 81 8.80 14.16 9.97
N ASP A 82 9.06 15.15 10.83
CA ASP A 82 8.20 16.33 10.99
C ASP A 82 8.43 17.44 9.94
N PHE A 83 9.17 17.18 8.87
CA PHE A 83 9.37 18.17 7.80
C PHE A 83 8.14 18.27 6.89
N LYS A 84 7.89 19.47 6.33
CA LYS A 84 6.78 19.71 5.38
C LYS A 84 6.81 18.77 4.20
N ARG A 85 7.98 18.61 3.56
CA ARG A 85 8.19 17.72 2.43
C ARG A 85 7.83 16.26 2.71
N THR A 86 8.08 15.75 3.92
CA THR A 86 7.71 14.37 4.29
C THR A 86 6.23 14.25 4.59
N ARG A 87 5.62 15.26 5.25
CA ARG A 87 4.17 15.34 5.47
C ARG A 87 3.40 15.39 4.15
N GLN A 88 3.82 16.22 3.21
CA GLN A 88 3.18 16.38 1.90
C GLN A 88 3.38 15.17 0.98
N THR A 89 4.51 14.48 1.08
CA THR A 89 4.72 13.22 0.36
C THR A 89 3.76 12.13 0.85
N ALA A 90 3.48 12.09 2.16
CA ALA A 90 2.57 11.11 2.76
C ALA A 90 1.09 11.41 2.51
N GLY A 91 0.73 12.69 2.47
CA GLY A 91 -0.65 13.19 2.52
C GLY A 91 -1.63 12.42 1.63
N PRO A 92 -1.38 12.29 0.31
CA PRO A 92 -2.32 11.62 -0.59
C PRO A 92 -2.62 10.16 -0.22
N LEU A 93 -1.61 9.40 0.25
CA LEU A 93 -1.81 8.02 0.68
C LEU A 93 -2.50 7.97 2.06
N ALA A 94 -2.06 8.82 2.99
CA ALA A 94 -2.61 8.91 4.34
C ALA A 94 -4.12 9.21 4.31
N GLU A 95 -4.52 10.23 3.54
CA GLU A 95 -5.92 10.60 3.34
C GLU A 95 -6.74 9.46 2.73
N ARG A 96 -6.18 8.79 1.71
CA ARG A 96 -6.85 7.67 1.03
C ARG A 96 -7.10 6.48 1.94
N LEU A 97 -6.14 6.17 2.81
CA LEU A 97 -6.22 5.01 3.70
C LEU A 97 -6.85 5.35 5.06
N GLY A 98 -7.14 6.63 5.33
CA GLY A 98 -7.61 7.09 6.63
C GLY A 98 -6.59 6.84 7.75
N LEU A 99 -5.29 6.92 7.43
CA LEU A 99 -4.21 6.68 8.38
C LEU A 99 -3.58 7.98 8.83
N GLU A 100 -3.36 8.10 10.14
CA GLU A 100 -2.55 9.18 10.70
C GLU A 100 -1.06 8.82 10.62
N PRO A 101 -0.22 9.64 9.95
CA PRO A 101 1.21 9.38 9.89
C PRO A 101 1.88 9.44 11.27
N ILE A 102 2.78 8.49 11.50
CA ILE A 102 3.54 8.32 12.74
C ILE A 102 4.86 9.08 12.62
N LEU A 103 5.11 10.01 13.56
CA LEU A 103 6.35 10.76 13.60
C LEU A 103 7.54 9.91 14.09
N TYR A 104 8.71 10.11 13.48
CA TYR A 104 10.00 9.61 13.94
C TYR A 104 11.09 10.70 13.89
N ASP A 105 12.17 10.51 14.66
CA ASP A 105 13.35 11.37 14.61
C ASP A 105 14.29 10.90 13.49
N PRO A 106 14.52 11.71 12.42
CA PRO A 106 15.40 11.31 11.32
C PRO A 106 16.88 11.17 11.70
N ARG A 107 17.26 11.50 12.93
CA ARG A 107 18.61 11.31 13.47
C ARG A 107 18.80 9.95 14.14
N ASP A 108 17.73 9.18 14.32
CA ASP A 108 17.73 7.89 15.03
C ASP A 108 17.10 6.79 14.17
N THR A 109 17.80 6.44 13.09
CA THR A 109 17.42 5.32 12.21
C THR A 109 17.26 4.00 12.97
N PRO A 110 18.14 3.62 13.93
CA PRO A 110 17.95 2.40 14.72
C PRO A 110 16.63 2.37 15.48
N ALA A 111 16.22 3.46 16.13
CA ALA A 111 14.94 3.53 16.81
C ALA A 111 13.74 3.44 15.85
N LEU A 112 13.83 4.09 14.68
CA LEU A 112 12.83 3.95 13.62
C LEU A 112 12.68 2.49 13.18
N VAL A 113 13.79 1.81 12.86
CA VAL A 113 13.78 0.43 12.39
C VAL A 113 13.21 -0.52 13.45
N ALA A 114 13.62 -0.37 14.70
CA ALA A 114 13.07 -1.15 15.81
C ALA A 114 11.55 -0.96 15.94
N ARG A 115 11.08 0.29 15.82
CA ARG A 115 9.64 0.61 15.88
C ARG A 115 8.86 0.01 14.71
N VAL A 116 9.39 0.11 13.48
CA VAL A 116 8.73 -0.44 12.29
C VAL A 116 8.63 -1.96 12.37
N ARG A 117 9.69 -2.65 12.83
CA ARG A 117 9.69 -4.11 13.00
C ARG A 117 8.71 -4.61 14.06
N ALA A 118 8.46 -3.80 15.09
CA ALA A 118 7.47 -4.10 16.13
C ALA A 118 6.05 -3.63 15.77
N GLY A 119 5.89 -2.87 14.68
CA GLY A 119 4.66 -2.24 14.27
C GLY A 119 3.86 -3.07 13.25
N PRO A 120 2.69 -2.56 12.83
CA PRO A 120 1.88 -3.20 11.81
C PRO A 120 2.55 -3.08 10.44
N LEU A 121 2.39 -4.13 9.63
CA LEU A 121 2.88 -4.21 8.25
C LEU A 121 1.73 -4.56 7.30
N PRO A 122 1.82 -4.20 6.00
CA PRO A 122 2.89 -3.42 5.36
C PRO A 122 3.02 -1.98 5.87
N ALA A 123 4.22 -1.41 5.80
CA ALA A 123 4.47 -0.03 6.25
C ALA A 123 5.15 0.80 5.18
N LEU A 124 4.88 2.11 5.16
CA LEU A 124 5.61 3.08 4.36
C LEU A 124 6.48 3.95 5.27
N ILE A 125 7.74 4.14 4.90
CA ILE A 125 8.68 5.06 5.53
C ILE A 125 9.04 6.13 4.50
N ILE A 126 8.84 7.40 4.86
CA ILE A 126 9.31 8.54 4.06
C ILE A 126 10.51 9.16 4.76
N GLY A 127 11.67 9.10 4.10
CA GLY A 127 12.95 9.58 4.59
C GLY A 127 13.56 10.72 3.77
N HIS A 128 14.87 10.86 3.92
CA HIS A 128 15.69 11.89 3.28
C HIS A 128 16.81 11.25 2.47
N SER A 129 17.46 12.02 1.60
CA SER A 129 18.57 11.52 0.78
C SER A 129 19.68 10.88 1.61
N ASN A 130 19.95 11.43 2.80
CA ASN A 130 20.97 10.97 3.72
C ASN A 130 20.50 9.90 4.72
N THR A 131 19.22 9.53 4.75
CA THR A 131 18.70 8.51 5.68
C THR A 131 18.17 7.27 4.96
N VAL A 132 17.63 7.42 3.75
CA VAL A 132 17.03 6.32 3.00
C VAL A 132 18.01 5.16 2.75
N PRO A 133 19.27 5.39 2.33
CA PRO A 133 20.21 4.29 2.16
C PRO A 133 20.37 3.44 3.42
N ASP A 134 20.59 4.10 4.55
CA ASP A 134 20.83 3.43 5.84
C ASP A 134 19.56 2.80 6.42
N ILE A 135 18.38 3.39 6.15
CA ILE A 135 17.09 2.77 6.51
C ILE A 135 16.94 1.45 5.76
N VAL A 136 17.16 1.42 4.44
CA VAL A 136 17.03 0.19 3.65
C VAL A 136 18.03 -0.88 4.12
N ASP A 137 19.26 -0.50 4.41
CA ASP A 137 20.30 -1.38 4.94
C ASP A 137 19.92 -1.99 6.30
N GLN A 138 19.52 -1.16 7.26
CA GLN A 138 19.14 -1.63 8.61
C GLN A 138 17.82 -2.44 8.63
N LEU A 139 16.98 -2.28 7.61
CA LEU A 139 15.85 -3.17 7.36
C LEU A 139 16.28 -4.56 6.87
N GLY A 140 17.56 -4.77 6.55
CA GLY A 140 18.11 -6.01 5.99
C GLY A 140 18.06 -6.04 4.46
N GLY A 141 17.74 -4.91 3.83
CA GLY A 141 17.69 -4.77 2.39
C GLY A 141 19.06 -4.51 1.76
N THR A 142 19.10 -4.50 0.43
CA THR A 142 20.29 -4.08 -0.32
C THR A 142 20.41 -2.56 -0.25
N ARG A 143 21.42 -2.07 0.48
CA ARG A 143 21.69 -0.63 0.63
C ARG A 143 21.80 0.07 -0.74
N PRO A 144 20.95 1.07 -1.03
CA PRO A 144 21.11 1.95 -2.17
C PRO A 144 22.44 2.70 -2.15
N ALA A 145 22.89 3.17 -3.31
CA ALA A 145 23.95 4.18 -3.35
C ALA A 145 23.49 5.47 -2.63
N ASP A 146 24.45 6.28 -2.20
CA ASP A 146 24.14 7.56 -1.58
C ASP A 146 23.35 8.44 -2.57
N LEU A 147 22.29 9.07 -2.06
CA LEU A 147 21.37 9.86 -2.87
C LEU A 147 21.79 11.33 -2.87
N SER A 148 21.75 11.95 -4.04
CA SER A 148 22.00 13.37 -4.26
C SER A 148 20.68 14.14 -4.42
N HIS A 149 20.74 15.48 -4.46
CA HIS A 149 19.52 16.29 -4.60
C HIS A 149 18.59 15.84 -5.74
N PRO A 150 19.04 15.60 -6.98
CA PRO A 150 18.17 15.18 -8.10
C PRO A 150 17.54 13.79 -7.96
N ASP A 151 17.98 12.96 -7.02
CA ASP A 151 17.49 11.59 -6.86
C ASP A 151 16.14 11.54 -6.13
N PHE A 152 15.06 11.79 -6.86
CA PHE A 152 13.68 11.70 -6.39
C PHE A 152 12.91 10.55 -7.05
N GLY A 153 11.80 10.13 -6.42
CA GLY A 153 10.83 9.20 -7.02
C GLY A 153 11.16 7.70 -6.89
N ASP A 154 12.34 7.34 -6.39
CA ASP A 154 12.67 5.93 -6.14
C ASP A 154 11.87 5.37 -4.94
N LEU A 155 11.30 4.18 -5.14
CA LEU A 155 10.56 3.41 -4.15
C LEU A 155 11.26 2.07 -3.95
N TRP A 156 11.70 1.80 -2.73
CA TRP A 156 12.26 0.52 -2.34
C TRP A 156 11.23 -0.30 -1.59
N ARG A 157 11.05 -1.57 -1.98
CA ARG A 157 10.30 -2.56 -1.23
C ARG A 157 11.29 -3.54 -0.61
N VAL A 158 11.31 -3.61 0.71
CA VAL A 158 12.12 -4.56 1.48
C VAL A 158 11.22 -5.67 2.01
N GLY A 159 11.44 -6.90 1.54
CA GLY A 159 10.75 -8.11 1.98
C GLY A 159 11.25 -8.62 3.34
N PRO A 160 10.51 -9.56 3.96
CA PRO A 160 10.88 -10.12 5.27
C PRO A 160 12.21 -10.89 5.26
N ASP A 161 12.63 -11.39 4.09
CA ASP A 161 13.90 -12.06 3.83
C ASP A 161 15.04 -11.10 3.44
N GLY A 162 14.77 -9.79 3.42
CA GLY A 162 15.72 -8.78 2.95
C GLY A 162 15.72 -8.57 1.43
N ALA A 163 14.90 -9.32 0.67
CA ALA A 163 14.79 -9.11 -0.78
C ALA A 163 14.36 -7.67 -1.07
N THR A 164 15.18 -6.96 -1.85
CA THR A 164 14.98 -5.54 -2.14
C THR A 164 14.63 -5.34 -3.60
N ILE A 165 13.47 -4.76 -3.84
CA ILE A 165 13.02 -4.36 -5.18
C ILE A 165 13.01 -2.85 -5.24
N ARG A 166 13.68 -2.28 -6.25
CA ARG A 166 13.60 -0.85 -6.56
C ARG A 166 12.63 -0.65 -7.72
N ALA A 167 11.69 0.26 -7.54
CA ALA A 167 10.86 0.82 -8.59
C ALA A 167 11.05 2.34 -8.59
N ARG A 168 10.51 3.01 -9.62
CA ARG A 168 10.47 4.47 -9.67
C ARG A 168 9.05 4.94 -9.95
N ILE A 169 8.66 6.02 -9.29
CA ILE A 169 7.43 6.75 -9.50
C ILE A 169 7.81 8.05 -10.23
N GLU A 170 7.48 8.11 -11.51
CA GLU A 170 7.64 9.29 -12.35
C GLU A 170 6.25 9.77 -12.80
N PRO A 171 6.08 11.08 -13.09
CA PRO A 171 4.85 11.62 -13.66
C PRO A 171 4.46 11.05 -15.02
#